data_AF-A0A535NA16-F1
#
_entry.id   AF-A0A535NA16-F1
#
_cell.length_a   1.000
_cell.length_b   1.000
_cell.length_c   1.000
_cell.angle_alpha   90.00
_cell.angle_beta   90.00
_cell.angle_gamma   90.00
#
_symmetry.space_group_name_H-M   'P 1'
#
loop_
_entity.id
_entity.type
_entity.pdbx_description
1 polymer ?
#
loop_
_entity_poly.entity_id
_entity_poly.type
_entity_poly.pdbx_seq_one_letter_code
_entity_poly.pdbx_strand_id
1 'polypeptide(L)' 'MAKQKGDGDRPRSLSRKELESQVGEQLPDREQMSLINANVAAPINLALAANVLSDGSVAYANAEQTAPITQGNI' A
#
# COMPACT_ATOMS: atom_id res chain seq x y z
N MET A 1 48.20 33.65 -10.36
CA MET A 1 46.76 33.65 -10.04
C MET A 1 46.05 32.62 -10.92
N ALA A 2 44.91 32.09 -10.45
CA ALA A 2 43.97 31.14 -11.10
C ALA A 2 44.13 29.68 -10.62
N LYS A 3 43.71 29.34 -9.38
CA LYS A 3 42.34 29.06 -8.88
C LYS A 3 42.01 27.56 -8.96
N GLN A 4 42.38 26.88 -7.88
CA GLN A 4 41.85 25.61 -7.39
C GLN A 4 40.31 25.73 -7.36
N LYS A 5 39.58 24.86 -8.10
CA LYS A 5 38.11 24.88 -8.13
C LYS A 5 37.57 23.56 -7.59
N GLY A 6 37.28 23.59 -6.29
CA GLY A 6 36.24 22.85 -5.55
C GLY A 6 35.90 21.42 -5.96
N ASP A 7 36.35 20.48 -5.13
CA ASP A 7 35.62 19.24 -4.82
C ASP A 7 34.23 19.62 -4.29
N GLY A 8 33.25 19.64 -5.18
CA GLY A 8 31.83 19.70 -4.84
C GLY A 8 31.22 18.35 -5.16
N ASP A 9 31.04 17.54 -4.11
CA ASP A 9 30.04 16.49 -3.91
C ASP A 9 29.40 15.89 -5.17
N ARG A 10 30.23 15.44 -6.11
CA ARG A 10 29.79 14.58 -7.21
C ARG A 10 29.85 13.18 -6.65
N PRO A 11 28.73 12.43 -6.60
CA PRO A 11 28.78 11.04 -6.19
C PRO A 11 29.88 10.39 -7.01
N ARG A 12 30.93 9.91 -6.32
CA ARG A 12 32.06 9.25 -6.98
C ARG A 12 31.43 8.24 -7.92
N SER A 13 31.76 8.33 -9.21
CA SER A 13 31.25 7.39 -10.20
C SER A 13 31.65 6.00 -9.70
N LEU A 14 30.67 5.25 -9.22
CA LEU A 14 30.88 3.92 -8.68
C LEU A 14 31.57 3.11 -9.76
N SER A 15 32.60 2.36 -9.38
CA SER A 15 33.20 1.42 -10.31
C SER A 15 32.13 0.44 -10.77
N ARG A 16 32.26 -0.11 -11.99
CA ARG A 16 31.26 -1.02 -12.57
C ARG A 16 30.86 -2.15 -11.59
N LYS A 17 31.81 -2.62 -10.79
CA LYS A 17 31.64 -3.64 -9.75
C LYS A 17 30.84 -3.16 -8.53
N GLU A 18 31.03 -1.92 -8.09
CA GLU A 18 30.26 -1.33 -6.99
C GLU A 18 28.82 -1.00 -7.44
N LEU A 19 28.66 -0.58 -8.69
CA LEU A 19 27.35 -0.35 -9.30
C LEU A 19 26.55 -1.67 -9.34
N GLU A 20 27.16 -2.76 -9.82
CA GLU A 20 26.57 -4.10 -9.85
C GLU A 20 26.14 -4.59 -8.45
N SER A 21 26.89 -4.26 -7.40
CA SER A 21 26.55 -4.64 -6.01
C SER A 21 25.37 -3.86 -5.40
N GLN A 22 25.00 -2.72 -6.00
CA GLN A 22 23.87 -1.88 -5.57
C GLN A 22 22.60 -2.15 -6.37
N VAL A 23 22.71 -2.81 -7.53
CA VAL A 23 21.54 -3.28 -8.26
C VAL A 23 21.01 -4.50 -7.51
N GLY A 24 19.85 -4.32 -6.84
CA GLY A 24 19.26 -5.29 -5.94
C GLY A 24 19.13 -6.70 -6.51
N GLU A 25 19.05 -7.67 -5.60
CA GLU A 25 18.86 -9.09 -5.90
C GLU A 25 17.76 -9.28 -6.96
N GLN A 26 18.01 -10.18 -7.92
CA GLN A 26 17.07 -10.46 -9.00
C GLN A 26 15.71 -10.82 -8.39
N LEU A 27 14.68 -10.06 -8.78
CA LEU A 27 13.31 -10.38 -8.39
C LEU A 27 13.00 -11.81 -8.83
N PRO A 28 12.30 -12.61 -7.99
CA PRO A 28 11.90 -13.96 -8.36
C PRO A 28 11.11 -13.94 -9.67
N ASP A 29 11.16 -15.05 -10.40
CA ASP A 29 10.41 -15.18 -11.64
C ASP A 29 8.93 -14.84 -11.41
N ARG A 30 8.32 -14.13 -12.36
CA ARG A 30 6.94 -13.62 -12.24
C ARG A 30 5.93 -14.72 -11.91
N GLU A 31 6.22 -15.95 -12.31
CA GLU A 31 5.41 -17.14 -12.00
C GLU A 31 5.41 -17.46 -10.50
N GLN A 32 6.53 -17.28 -9.80
CA GLN A 32 6.64 -17.48 -8.35
C GLN A 32 6.03 -16.31 -7.57
N MET A 33 6.16 -15.08 -8.09
CA MET A 33 5.47 -13.90 -7.54
C MET A 33 3.94 -13.98 -7.71
N SER A 34 3.46 -14.65 -8.77
CA SER A 34 2.04 -14.84 -9.06
C SER A 34 1.34 -15.86 -8.15
N LEU A 35 2.09 -16.72 -7.44
CA LEU A 35 1.54 -17.66 -6.45
C LEU A 35 1.18 -16.98 -5.11
N ILE A 36 1.59 -15.72 -4.92
CA ILE A 36 1.29 -14.96 -3.71
C ILE A 36 -0.13 -14.38 -3.82
N ASN A 37 -1.09 -15.09 -3.24
CA ASN A 37 -2.48 -14.65 -3.12
C ASN A 37 -2.62 -13.60 -1.99
N ALA A 38 -2.41 -12.31 -2.30
CA ALA A 38 -2.51 -11.21 -1.35
C ALA A 38 -3.82 -10.43 -1.51
N ASN A 39 -4.93 -11.04 -1.11
CA ASN A 39 -6.23 -10.38 -1.09
C ASN A 39 -6.47 -9.67 0.26
N VAL A 40 -6.68 -8.35 0.23
CA VAL A 40 -7.02 -7.54 1.41
C VAL A 40 -8.44 -6.99 1.26
N ALA A 41 -9.32 -7.33 2.20
CA ALA A 41 -10.68 -6.82 2.26
C ALA A 41 -10.95 -6.19 3.63
N ALA A 42 -11.54 -4.99 3.63
CA ALA A 42 -11.95 -4.27 4.84
C ALA A 42 -13.40 -3.80 4.68
N PRO A 43 -14.38 -4.68 4.92
CA PRO A 43 -15.77 -4.34 4.71
C PRO A 43 -16.29 -3.54 5.93
N ILE A 44 -16.79 -2.33 5.69
CA ILE A 44 -17.19 -1.37 6.74
C ILE A 44 -18.65 -0.93 6.50
N ASN A 45 -19.46 -0.97 7.55
CA ASN A 45 -20.85 -0.50 7.54
C ASN A 45 -21.12 0.34 8.79
N LEU A 46 -21.90 1.40 8.63
CA LEU A 46 -22.28 2.33 9.69
C LEU A 46 -23.73 2.74 9.48
N ALA A 47 -24.56 2.53 10.50
CA ALA A 47 -25.88 3.15 10.57
C ALA A 47 -25.90 4.19 11.69
N LEU A 48 -26.43 5.37 11.36
CA LEU A 48 -26.58 6.49 12.28
C LEU A 48 -28.02 6.99 12.16
N ALA A 49 -28.72 7.07 13.29
CA ALA A 49 -30.03 7.70 13.37
C ALA A 49 -30.07 8.64 14.58
N ALA A 50 -30.71 9.78 14.41
CA ALA A 50 -30.88 10.79 15.44
C ALA A 50 -32.32 11.30 15.41
N ASN A 51 -32.95 11.33 16.59
CA ASN A 51 -34.23 11.98 16.83
C ASN A 51 -33.95 13.41 17.33
N VAL A 52 -34.51 14.43 16.69
CA VAL A 52 -34.39 15.82 17.17
C VAL A 52 -35.77 16.36 17.51
N LEU A 53 -35.95 16.72 18.80
CA LEU A 53 -37.07 17.50 19.34
C LEU A 53 -38.50 16.99 19.03
N SER A 54 -38.71 15.68 18.85
CA SER A 54 -40.01 15.13 18.46
C SER A 54 -40.57 14.14 19.48
N ASP A 55 -41.77 14.44 20.00
CA ASP A 55 -42.53 13.56 20.89
C ASP A 55 -43.10 12.36 20.11
N GLY A 56 -43.04 11.17 20.69
CA GLY A 56 -43.45 9.92 20.03
C GLY A 56 -42.57 9.43 18.87
N SER A 57 -41.38 10.02 18.65
CA SER A 57 -40.52 9.67 17.51
C SER A 57 -39.59 8.49 17.78
N VAL A 58 -39.49 7.57 16.82
CA VAL A 58 -38.56 6.43 16.84
C VAL A 58 -37.50 6.62 15.76
N ALA A 59 -36.24 6.85 16.17
CA ALA A 59 -35.08 6.79 15.29
C ALA A 59 -34.61 5.35 15.25
N TYR A 60 -34.73 4.73 14.08
CA TYR A 60 -34.25 3.38 13.85
C TYR A 60 -33.20 3.41 12.75
N ALA A 61 -32.00 2.90 13.06
CA ALA A 61 -30.91 2.74 12.12
C ALA A 61 -30.55 1.26 12.07
N ASN A 62 -30.75 0.63 10.91
CA ASN A 62 -30.28 -0.72 10.65
C ASN A 62 -29.05 -0.64 9.74
N ALA A 63 -28.03 -1.41 10.08
CA ALA A 63 -26.85 -1.64 9.25
C ALA A 63 -26.63 -3.15 9.12
N GLU A 64 -27.17 -3.76 8.08
CA GLU A 64 -26.88 -5.15 7.73
C GLU A 64 -25.70 -5.19 6.75
N GLN A 65 -24.65 -5.94 7.08
CA GLN A 65 -23.48 -6.11 6.23
C GLN A 65 -23.25 -7.59 5.93
N THR A 66 -23.29 -7.93 4.65
CA THR A 66 -22.98 -9.27 4.15
C THR A 66 -21.77 -9.16 3.23
N ALA A 67 -20.65 -9.78 3.63
CA ALA A 67 -19.39 -9.71 2.90
C ALA A 67 -18.83 -11.12 2.64
N PRO A 68 -19.45 -11.93 1.75
CA PRO A 68 -18.93 -13.23 1.38
C PRO A 68 -17.63 -13.05 0.59
N ILE A 69 -16.55 -13.66 1.07
CA ILE A 69 -15.26 -13.68 0.39
C ILE A 69 -15.02 -15.11 -0.09
N THR A 70 -14.92 -15.29 -1.40
CA THR A 70 -14.55 -16.57 -2.01
C THR A 70 -13.13 -16.46 -2.54
N GLN A 71 -12.22 -17.27 -2.00
CA GLN A 71 -10.83 -17.35 -2.45
C GLN A 71 -10.54 -18.78 -2.87
N GLY A 72 -10.07 -18.94 -4.11
CA GLY A 72 -9.58 -20.20 -4.64
C GLY A 72 -8.10 -20.11 -4.95
N ASN A 73 -7.37 -21.20 -4.73
CA ASN A 73 -6.09 -21.45 -5.37
C ASN A 73 -6.34 -22.39 -6.54
N ILE A 74 -5.58 -22.24 -7.63
CA ILE A 74 -5.47 -23.26 -8.67
C ILE A 74 -4.33 -24.20 -8.30
#